data_AF-A0A077ZN04-F1
#
_entry.id   AF-A0A077ZN04-F1
#
_cell.length_a   1.000
_cell.length_b   1.000
_cell.length_c   1.000
_cell.angle_alpha   90.00
_cell.angle_beta   90.00
_cell.angle_gamma   90.00
#
_symmetry.space_group_name_H-M   'P 1'
#
loop_
_entity.id
_entity.type
_entity.pdbx_description
1 polymer ?
#
loop_
_entity_poly.entity_id
_entity_poly.type
_entity_poly.pdbx_seq_one_letter_code
_entity_poly.pdbx_strand_id
1 'polypeptide(L)'
;MIEAHEMFGLTLNMIYENTPFQFYTQQVNMIVKDSSHIKNKLINMNKNFNRMCEVVSGLHRLLKGLEKDREKARVAFDHYRIKVKDLEKSHMKSSDPKKLDKFSRNRGKFDMAKQTFNSENAKLEQQIDQIRDKIDVILNQLIFKFSKDVEAEFYHQINLQFSKLKDMEEKMREISLKAVQGKFGNVGGQMELNMNF
;
A
#
# COMPACT_ATOMS: atom_id res chain seq x y z
N MET A 1 3.48 10.57 17.10
CA MET A 1 4.63 11.48 16.92
C MET A 1 4.16 12.87 16.51
N ILE A 2 3.57 13.08 15.32
CA ILE A 2 3.18 14.42 14.83
C ILE A 2 2.17 15.12 15.77
N GLU A 3 1.15 14.41 16.26
CA GLU A 3 0.18 14.96 17.24
C GLU A 3 0.84 15.34 18.58
N ALA A 4 1.86 14.60 19.00
CA ALA A 4 2.61 14.93 20.21
C ALA A 4 3.47 16.17 20.02
N HIS A 5 4.03 16.37 18.81
CA HIS A 5 4.72 17.61 18.47
C HIS A 5 3.75 18.80 18.49
N GLU A 6 2.57 18.70 17.85
CA GLU A 6 1.55 19.76 17.86
C GLU A 6 1.15 20.18 19.28
N MET A 7 0.91 19.20 20.15
CA MET A 7 0.63 19.44 21.58
C MET A 7 1.79 20.15 22.29
N PHE A 8 3.04 19.77 21.97
CA PHE A 8 4.23 20.43 22.53
C PHE A 8 4.33 21.90 22.11
N GLY A 9 4.13 22.21 20.83
CA GLY A 9 4.14 23.60 20.34
C GLY A 9 3.05 24.48 20.98
N LEU A 10 1.85 23.92 21.15
CA LEU A 10 0.76 24.60 21.85
C LEU A 10 1.10 24.84 23.33
N THR A 11 1.67 23.84 24.00
CA THR A 11 2.06 23.92 25.41
C THR A 11 3.14 24.97 25.63
N LEU A 12 4.16 25.02 24.76
CA LEU A 12 5.19 26.07 24.81
C LEU A 12 4.59 27.46 24.68
N ASN A 13 3.64 27.66 23.77
CA ASN A 13 2.97 28.96 23.64
C ASN A 13 2.19 29.38 24.88
N MET A 14 1.52 28.44 25.55
CA MET A 14 0.82 28.74 26.80
C MET A 14 1.79 29.10 27.93
N ILE A 15 2.93 28.40 28.03
CA ILE A 15 3.92 28.65 29.10
C ILE A 15 4.61 30.00 28.94
N TYR A 16 4.94 30.37 27.70
CA TYR A 16 5.72 31.57 27.40
C TYR A 16 4.87 32.77 26.95
N GLU A 17 3.56 32.71 27.14
CA GLU A 17 2.65 33.82 26.85
C GLU A 17 3.05 35.07 27.64
N ASN A 18 3.09 36.23 26.97
CA ASN A 18 3.52 37.51 27.53
C ASN A 18 4.97 37.55 28.04
N THR A 19 5.82 36.61 27.61
CA THR A 19 7.27 36.63 27.90
C THR A 19 8.09 37.14 26.71
N PRO A 20 9.35 37.55 26.90
CA PRO A 20 10.26 37.89 25.79
C PRO A 20 10.47 36.75 24.78
N PHE A 21 10.09 35.52 25.15
CA PHE A 21 10.21 34.33 24.31
C PHE A 21 8.97 34.02 23.47
N GLN A 22 7.85 34.74 23.67
CA GLN A 22 6.57 34.48 23.00
C GLN A 22 6.70 34.43 21.48
N PHE A 23 7.48 35.33 20.88
CA PHE A 23 7.73 35.34 19.44
C PHE A 23 8.37 34.01 18.98
N TYR A 24 9.37 33.51 19.70
CA TYR A 24 10.09 32.28 19.35
C TYR A 24 9.22 31.04 19.55
N THR A 25 8.42 30.98 20.63
CA THR A 25 7.50 29.86 20.83
C THR A 25 6.37 29.84 19.80
N GLN A 26 5.93 31.00 19.33
CA GLN A 26 4.98 31.09 18.22
C GLN A 26 5.58 30.52 16.93
N GLN A 27 6.84 30.83 16.64
CA GLN A 27 7.56 30.27 15.48
C GLN A 27 7.77 28.76 15.62
N VAL A 28 8.11 28.25 16.81
CA VAL A 28 8.19 26.81 17.09
C VAL A 28 6.83 26.14 16.82
N ASN A 29 5.73 26.73 17.29
CA ASN A 29 4.39 26.20 17.04
C ASN A 29 4.02 26.21 15.54
N MET A 30 4.45 27.20 14.78
CA MET A 30 4.26 27.24 13.32
C MET A 30 5.06 26.14 12.62
N ILE A 31 6.34 25.95 12.96
CA ILE A 31 7.22 24.89 12.45
C ILE A 31 6.60 23.51 12.72
N VAL A 32 6.11 23.32 13.95
CA VAL A 32 5.46 22.09 14.37
C VAL A 32 4.14 21.85 13.64
N LYS A 33 3.29 22.87 13.49
CA LYS A 33 2.02 22.76 12.74
C LYS A 33 2.24 22.47 11.26
N ASP A 34 3.32 23.00 10.69
CA ASP A 34 3.72 22.71 9.31
C ASP A 34 3.92 21.20 9.14
N SER A 35 4.41 20.47 10.16
CA SER A 35 4.54 19.00 10.13
C SER A 35 3.23 18.22 9.81
N SER A 36 2.06 18.85 9.91
CA SER A 36 0.76 18.25 9.57
C SER A 36 0.64 17.87 8.08
N HIS A 37 1.32 18.56 7.15
CA HIS A 37 1.32 18.15 5.74
C HIS A 37 2.03 16.80 5.55
N ILE A 38 3.02 16.48 6.39
CA ILE A 38 3.73 15.20 6.38
C ILE A 38 2.77 14.08 6.76
N LYS A 39 1.93 14.31 7.79
CA LYS A 39 0.86 13.38 8.21
C LYS A 39 -0.11 13.10 7.07
N ASN A 40 -0.60 14.14 6.39
CA ASN A 40 -1.54 14.00 5.29
C ASN A 40 -0.95 13.23 4.10
N LYS A 41 0.32 13.49 3.75
CA LYS A 41 1.03 12.72 2.73
C LYS A 41 1.15 11.24 3.11
N LEU A 42 1.57 10.94 4.35
CA LEU A 42 1.65 9.56 4.86
C LEU A 42 0.30 8.84 4.81
N ILE A 43 -0.79 9.50 5.21
CA ILE A 43 -2.14 8.93 5.13
C ILE A 43 -2.52 8.57 3.69
N ASN A 44 -2.28 9.50 2.75
CA ASN A 44 -2.58 9.26 1.33
C ASN A 44 -1.72 8.12 0.74
N MET A 45 -0.46 8.03 1.15
CA MET A 45 0.44 6.95 0.74
C MET A 45 0.00 5.61 1.33
N ASN A 46 -0.41 5.55 2.59
CA ASN A 46 -0.96 4.36 3.21
C ASN A 46 -2.26 3.90 2.53
N LYS A 47 -3.14 4.84 2.12
CA LYS A 47 -4.33 4.53 1.32
C LYS A 47 -3.96 3.88 -0.02
N ASN A 48 -2.94 4.40 -0.71
CA ASN A 48 -2.47 3.83 -1.96
C ASN A 48 -1.87 2.43 -1.76
N PHE A 49 -1.08 2.23 -0.71
CA PHE A 49 -0.54 0.93 -0.32
C PHE A 49 -1.66 -0.09 -0.10
N ASN A 50 -2.65 0.25 0.73
CA ASN A 50 -3.76 -0.65 1.03
C ASN A 50 -4.57 -1.00 -0.23
N ARG A 51 -4.82 -0.02 -1.11
CA ARG A 51 -5.49 -0.25 -2.39
C ARG A 51 -4.71 -1.24 -3.27
N MET A 52 -3.39 -1.15 -3.31
CA MET A 52 -2.56 -2.10 -4.07
C MET A 52 -2.64 -3.52 -3.48
N CYS A 53 -2.58 -3.65 -2.16
CA CYS A 53 -2.76 -4.93 -1.46
C CYS A 53 -4.14 -5.55 -1.69
N GLU A 54 -5.19 -4.73 -1.73
CA GLU A 54 -6.55 -5.17 -2.08
C GLU A 54 -6.64 -5.71 -3.50
N VAL A 55 -5.98 -5.06 -4.47
CA VAL A 55 -5.90 -5.53 -5.85
C VAL A 55 -5.24 -6.91 -5.91
N VAL A 56 -4.07 -7.09 -5.28
CA VAL A 56 -3.37 -8.38 -5.23
C VAL A 56 -4.26 -9.47 -4.62
N SER A 57 -4.92 -9.15 -3.51
CA SER A 57 -5.85 -10.06 -2.83
C SER A 57 -7.06 -10.43 -3.70
N GLY A 58 -7.54 -9.49 -4.52
CA GLY A 58 -8.59 -9.73 -5.52
C GLY A 58 -8.13 -10.68 -6.62
N LEU A 59 -6.93 -10.48 -7.16
CA LEU A 59 -6.34 -11.36 -8.19
C LEU A 59 -6.12 -12.79 -7.67
N HIS A 60 -5.67 -12.93 -6.42
CA HIS A 60 -5.55 -14.26 -5.79
C HIS A 60 -6.90 -14.99 -5.70
N ARG A 61 -7.96 -14.28 -5.28
CA ARG A 61 -9.31 -14.86 -5.22
C ARG A 61 -9.83 -15.29 -6.58
N LEU A 62 -9.56 -14.50 -7.62
CA LEU A 62 -9.89 -14.85 -9.01
C LEU A 62 -9.19 -16.14 -9.45
N LEU A 63 -7.88 -16.24 -9.25
CA LEU A 63 -7.11 -17.44 -9.61
C LEU A 63 -7.64 -18.69 -8.92
N LYS A 64 -7.95 -18.59 -7.62
CA LYS A 64 -8.51 -19.70 -6.84
C LYS A 64 -9.88 -20.14 -7.38
N GLY A 65 -10.69 -19.20 -7.88
CA GLY A 65 -11.95 -19.51 -8.57
C GLY A 65 -11.72 -20.30 -9.85
N LEU A 66 -10.82 -19.83 -10.71
CA LEU A 66 -10.48 -20.47 -11.98
C LEU A 66 -9.87 -21.85 -11.79
N GLU A 67 -8.97 -22.01 -10.81
CA GLU A 67 -8.38 -23.30 -10.45
C GLU A 67 -9.46 -24.33 -10.05
N LYS A 68 -10.44 -23.89 -9.23
CA LYS A 68 -11.56 -24.74 -8.82
C LYS A 68 -12.41 -25.20 -10.01
N ASP A 69 -12.67 -24.32 -10.97
CA ASP A 69 -13.48 -24.66 -12.14
C ASP A 69 -12.71 -25.57 -13.12
N ARG A 70 -11.42 -25.30 -13.31
CA ARG A 70 -10.50 -26.17 -14.06
C ARG A 70 -10.41 -27.56 -13.44
N GLU A 71 -10.37 -27.67 -12.11
CA GLU A 71 -10.34 -28.96 -11.41
C GLU A 71 -11.64 -29.75 -11.56
N LYS A 72 -12.81 -29.10 -11.46
CA LYS A 72 -14.10 -29.76 -11.77
C LYS A 72 -14.12 -30.29 -13.20
N ALA A 73 -13.63 -29.50 -14.16
CA ALA A 73 -13.57 -29.91 -15.56
C ALA A 73 -12.61 -31.10 -15.77
N ARG A 74 -11.45 -31.10 -15.09
CA ARG A 74 -10.49 -32.22 -15.09
C ARG A 74 -11.12 -33.51 -14.60
N VAL A 75 -11.84 -33.47 -13.46
CA VAL A 75 -12.52 -34.64 -12.89
C VAL A 75 -13.55 -35.21 -13.87
N ALA A 76 -14.36 -34.34 -14.50
CA ALA A 76 -15.33 -34.76 -15.51
C ALA A 76 -14.65 -35.40 -16.74
N PHE A 77 -13.57 -34.79 -17.23
CA PHE A 77 -12.78 -35.33 -18.33
C PHE A 77 -12.20 -36.71 -18.00
N ASP A 78 -11.57 -36.87 -16.84
CA ASP A 78 -11.01 -38.15 -16.40
C ASP A 78 -12.08 -39.23 -16.23
N HIS A 79 -13.25 -38.88 -15.68
CA HIS A 79 -14.38 -39.79 -15.56
C HIS A 79 -14.80 -40.37 -16.92
N TYR A 80 -15.02 -39.50 -17.91
CA TYR A 80 -15.42 -39.95 -19.24
C TYR A 80 -14.28 -40.62 -20.01
N ARG A 81 -13.02 -40.23 -19.78
CA ARG A 81 -11.85 -40.88 -20.37
C ARG A 81 -11.77 -42.36 -19.98
N ILE A 82 -11.92 -42.65 -18.68
CA ILE A 82 -11.91 -44.03 -18.17
C ILE A 82 -13.11 -44.79 -18.73
N LYS A 83 -14.31 -44.19 -18.66
CA LYS A 83 -15.55 -44.82 -19.13
C LYS A 83 -15.53 -45.15 -20.62
N VAL A 84 -15.01 -44.25 -21.46
CA VAL A 84 -14.84 -44.51 -22.90
C VAL A 84 -13.83 -45.63 -23.11
N LYS A 85 -12.68 -45.63 -22.42
CA LYS A 85 -11.67 -46.69 -22.52
C LYS A 85 -12.22 -48.08 -22.18
N ASP A 86 -13.11 -48.17 -21.19
CA ASP A 86 -13.74 -49.44 -20.80
C ASP A 86 -14.81 -49.89 -21.81
N LEU A 87 -15.58 -48.93 -22.36
CA LEU A 87 -16.56 -49.20 -23.40
C LEU A 87 -15.90 -49.52 -24.75
N GLU A 88 -14.74 -48.94 -25.07
CA GLU A 88 -13.98 -49.29 -26.29
C GLU A 88 -13.62 -50.78 -26.31
N LYS A 89 -13.20 -51.32 -25.16
CA LYS A 89 -12.86 -52.75 -25.03
C LYS A 89 -14.07 -53.68 -25.18
N SER A 90 -15.25 -53.25 -24.74
CA SER A 90 -16.41 -54.14 -24.56
C SER A 90 -17.57 -53.90 -25.53
N HIS A 91 -17.67 -52.71 -26.13
CA HIS A 91 -18.83 -52.27 -26.92
C HIS A 91 -18.47 -51.83 -28.36
N MET A 92 -17.23 -51.40 -28.63
CA MET A 92 -16.84 -50.85 -29.94
C MET A 92 -16.96 -51.86 -31.10
N LYS A 93 -16.66 -53.13 -30.85
CA LYS A 93 -16.77 -54.23 -31.84
C LYS A 93 -18.05 -55.06 -31.66
N SER A 94 -18.98 -54.59 -30.83
CA SER A 94 -20.21 -55.34 -30.59
C SER A 94 -21.16 -55.20 -31.77
N SER A 95 -21.81 -56.30 -32.16
CA SER A 95 -22.93 -56.30 -33.11
C SER A 95 -24.26 -55.83 -32.50
N ASP A 96 -24.32 -55.64 -31.18
CA ASP A 96 -25.51 -55.16 -30.47
C ASP A 96 -25.66 -53.63 -30.66
N PRO A 97 -26.73 -53.15 -31.33
CA PRO A 97 -26.95 -51.73 -31.58
C PRO A 97 -27.03 -50.90 -30.29
N LYS A 98 -27.55 -51.48 -29.19
CA LYS A 98 -27.65 -50.77 -27.90
C LYS A 98 -26.27 -50.51 -27.30
N LYS A 99 -25.33 -51.43 -27.50
CA LYS A 99 -23.95 -51.28 -27.01
C LYS A 99 -23.19 -50.22 -27.81
N LEU A 100 -23.38 -50.20 -29.13
CA LEU A 100 -22.80 -49.18 -30.02
C LEU A 100 -23.34 -47.78 -29.71
N ASP A 101 -24.65 -47.64 -29.50
CA ASP A 101 -25.27 -46.36 -29.12
C ASP A 101 -24.75 -45.86 -27.76
N LYS A 102 -24.67 -46.75 -26.76
CA LYS A 102 -24.10 -46.42 -25.45
C LYS A 102 -22.64 -45.95 -25.57
N PHE A 103 -21.84 -46.59 -26.41
CA PHE A 103 -20.46 -46.17 -26.68
C PHE A 103 -20.43 -44.76 -27.32
N SER A 104 -21.18 -44.56 -28.40
CA SER A 104 -21.26 -43.28 -29.12
C SER A 104 -21.66 -42.11 -28.21
N ARG A 105 -22.71 -42.28 -27.38
CA ARG A 105 -23.14 -41.26 -26.42
C ARG A 105 -22.05 -40.89 -25.40
N ASN A 106 -21.32 -41.88 -24.87
CA ASN A 106 -20.25 -41.59 -23.91
C ASN A 106 -19.01 -40.99 -24.59
N ARG A 107 -18.77 -41.32 -25.87
CA ARG A 107 -17.74 -40.66 -26.67
C ARG A 107 -18.04 -39.17 -26.87
N GLY A 108 -19.27 -38.81 -27.23
CA GLY A 108 -19.68 -37.41 -27.33
C GLY A 108 -19.52 -36.64 -26.00
N LYS A 109 -19.87 -37.27 -24.86
CA LYS A 109 -19.65 -36.68 -23.53
C LYS A 109 -18.17 -36.50 -23.19
N PHE A 110 -17.32 -37.43 -23.61
CA PHE A 110 -15.87 -37.31 -23.46
C PHE A 110 -15.32 -36.14 -24.27
N ASP A 111 -15.72 -36.00 -25.54
CA ASP A 111 -15.23 -34.92 -26.40
C ASP A 111 -15.66 -33.54 -25.86
N MET A 112 -16.90 -33.42 -25.39
CA MET A 112 -17.37 -32.22 -24.68
C MET A 112 -16.55 -31.94 -23.42
N ALA A 113 -16.36 -32.93 -22.54
CA ALA A 113 -15.60 -32.75 -21.30
C ALA A 113 -14.13 -32.38 -21.57
N LYS A 114 -13.52 -32.94 -22.62
CA LYS A 114 -12.18 -32.58 -23.09
C LYS A 114 -12.11 -31.13 -23.56
N GLN A 115 -13.09 -30.69 -24.34
CA GLN A 115 -13.14 -29.31 -24.81
C GLN A 115 -13.30 -28.33 -23.63
N THR A 116 -14.19 -28.63 -22.68
CA THR A 116 -14.38 -27.82 -21.47
C THR A 116 -13.10 -27.75 -20.65
N PHE A 117 -12.43 -28.88 -20.40
CA PHE A 117 -11.17 -28.89 -19.67
C PHE A 117 -10.09 -28.06 -20.36
N ASN A 118 -9.92 -28.21 -21.67
CA ASN A 118 -8.94 -27.44 -22.44
C ASN A 118 -9.25 -25.93 -22.39
N SER A 119 -10.52 -25.55 -22.49
CA SER A 119 -10.97 -24.16 -22.37
C SER A 119 -10.65 -23.58 -20.98
N GLU A 120 -11.01 -24.28 -19.90
CA GLU A 120 -10.74 -23.79 -18.54
C GLU A 120 -9.25 -23.77 -18.21
N ASN A 121 -8.47 -24.73 -18.74
CA ASN A 121 -7.01 -24.74 -18.60
C ASN A 121 -6.37 -23.54 -19.32
N ALA A 122 -6.77 -23.25 -20.56
CA ALA A 122 -6.27 -22.10 -21.31
C ALA A 122 -6.63 -20.76 -20.64
N LYS A 123 -7.85 -20.64 -20.09
CA LYS A 123 -8.25 -19.45 -19.31
C LYS A 123 -7.35 -19.26 -18.08
N LEU A 124 -7.07 -20.33 -17.34
CA LEU A 124 -6.22 -20.27 -16.15
C LEU A 124 -4.79 -19.85 -16.52
N GLU A 125 -4.19 -20.47 -17.53
CA GLU A 125 -2.84 -20.13 -18.00
C GLU A 125 -2.74 -18.67 -18.44
N GLN A 126 -3.67 -18.20 -19.27
CA GLN A 126 -3.71 -16.81 -19.71
C GLN A 126 -3.84 -15.82 -18.54
N GLN A 127 -4.65 -16.15 -17.53
CA GLN A 127 -4.83 -15.29 -16.36
C GLN A 127 -3.62 -15.32 -15.43
N ILE A 128 -2.91 -16.44 -15.31
CA ILE A 128 -1.68 -16.53 -14.52
C ILE A 128 -0.63 -15.57 -15.06
N ASP A 129 -0.39 -15.55 -16.36
CA ASP A 129 0.60 -14.67 -16.98
C ASP A 129 0.23 -13.19 -16.77
N GLN A 130 -1.03 -12.84 -17.04
CA GLN A 130 -1.52 -11.46 -16.82
C GLN A 130 -1.43 -11.01 -15.36
N ILE A 131 -1.66 -11.92 -14.42
CA ILE A 131 -1.58 -11.62 -12.99
C ILE A 131 -0.14 -11.49 -12.53
N ARG A 132 0.76 -12.32 -13.06
CA ARG A 132 2.19 -12.25 -12.77
C ARG A 132 2.76 -10.89 -13.15
N ASP A 133 2.51 -10.43 -14.37
CA ASP A 133 2.96 -9.10 -14.84
C ASP A 133 2.42 -7.97 -13.95
N LYS A 134 1.14 -8.06 -13.56
CA LYS A 134 0.52 -7.07 -12.66
C LYS A 134 1.13 -7.08 -11.26
N ILE A 135 1.40 -8.27 -10.71
CA ILE A 135 2.01 -8.41 -9.39
C ILE A 135 3.42 -7.83 -9.40
N ASP A 136 4.21 -8.07 -10.43
CA ASP A 136 5.57 -7.53 -10.53
C ASP A 136 5.56 -5.99 -10.58
N VAL A 137 4.64 -5.39 -11.33
CA VAL A 137 4.45 -3.93 -11.32
C VAL A 137 4.05 -3.42 -9.93
N ILE A 138 3.10 -4.10 -9.28
CA ILE A 138 2.64 -3.72 -7.93
C ILE A 138 3.77 -3.86 -6.91
N LEU A 139 4.53 -4.95 -6.93
CA LEU A 139 5.66 -5.16 -6.02
C LEU A 139 6.74 -4.12 -6.24
N ASN A 140 7.08 -3.79 -7.48
CA ASN A 140 8.02 -2.71 -7.78
C ASN A 140 7.51 -1.36 -7.26
N GLN A 141 6.23 -1.05 -7.45
CA GLN A 141 5.64 0.18 -6.92
C GLN A 141 5.59 0.18 -5.39
N LEU A 142 5.28 -0.95 -4.75
CA LEU A 142 5.28 -1.07 -3.30
C LEU A 142 6.69 -0.92 -2.73
N ILE A 143 7.69 -1.62 -3.28
CA ILE A 143 9.05 -1.63 -2.73
C ILE A 143 9.77 -0.32 -3.05
N PHE A 144 9.84 0.09 -4.32
CA PHE A 144 10.60 1.29 -4.69
C PHE A 144 9.90 2.57 -4.23
N LYS A 145 8.60 2.68 -4.50
CA LYS A 145 7.88 3.94 -4.24
C LYS A 145 7.57 4.12 -2.76
N PHE A 146 7.36 3.04 -2.01
CA PHE A 146 7.15 3.16 -0.57
C PHE A 146 8.48 3.35 0.17
N SER A 147 9.43 2.41 0.05
CA SER A 147 10.67 2.48 0.82
C SER A 147 11.55 3.67 0.45
N LYS A 148 11.67 4.01 -0.84
CA LYS A 148 12.55 5.10 -1.25
C LYS A 148 11.88 6.46 -1.12
N ASP A 149 10.66 6.61 -1.65
CA ASP A 149 10.04 7.95 -1.72
C ASP A 149 9.27 8.32 -0.46
N VAL A 150 8.80 7.36 0.34
CA VAL A 150 8.10 7.67 1.60
C VAL A 150 9.10 7.86 2.72
N GLU A 151 9.98 6.88 2.97
CA GLU A 151 10.88 6.95 4.11
C GLU A 151 11.93 8.05 3.93
N ALA A 152 12.59 8.12 2.77
CA ALA A 152 13.63 9.14 2.56
C ALA A 152 13.05 10.56 2.60
N GLU A 153 11.89 10.80 1.98
CA GLU A 153 11.22 12.10 2.03
C GLU A 153 10.72 12.42 3.44
N PHE A 154 10.14 11.44 4.14
CA PHE A 154 9.69 11.61 5.52
C PHE A 154 10.85 11.99 6.45
N TYR A 155 11.95 11.24 6.40
CA TYR A 155 13.13 11.55 7.21
C TYR A 155 13.78 12.87 6.81
N HIS A 156 13.80 13.21 5.52
CA HIS A 156 14.30 14.50 5.05
C HIS A 156 13.46 15.66 5.59
N GLN A 157 12.14 15.58 5.46
CA GLN A 157 11.20 16.58 5.96
C GLN A 157 11.30 16.74 7.49
N ILE A 158 11.35 15.63 8.23
CA ILE A 158 11.51 15.65 9.68
C ILE A 158 12.85 16.27 10.09
N ASN A 159 13.95 15.89 9.44
CA ASN A 159 15.27 16.48 9.73
C ASN A 159 15.28 17.99 9.49
N LEU A 160 14.59 18.44 8.43
CA LEU A 160 14.49 19.86 8.12
C LEU A 160 13.69 20.62 9.19
N GLN A 161 12.62 20.03 9.74
CA GLN A 161 11.90 20.62 10.86
C GLN A 161 12.74 20.62 12.15
N PHE A 162 13.48 19.54 12.45
CA PHE A 162 14.40 19.50 13.60
C PHE A 162 15.52 20.53 13.49
N SER A 163 16.07 20.76 12.30
CA SER A 163 17.07 21.80 12.08
C SER A 163 16.52 23.19 12.40
N LYS A 164 15.29 23.50 11.94
CA LYS A 164 14.62 24.77 12.26
C LYS A 164 14.36 24.91 13.77
N LEU A 165 13.97 23.84 14.44
CA LEU A 165 13.77 23.84 15.90
C LEU A 165 15.09 24.11 16.64
N LYS A 166 16.19 23.49 16.21
CA LYS A 166 17.51 23.71 16.77
C LYS A 166 17.96 25.16 16.61
N ASP A 167 17.75 25.75 15.43
CA ASP A 167 18.04 27.17 15.20
C ASP A 167 17.21 28.09 16.13
N MET A 168 15.96 27.73 16.41
CA MET A 168 15.13 28.48 17.35
C MET A 168 15.62 28.34 18.80
N GLU A 169 16.01 27.12 19.21
CA GLU A 169 16.60 26.88 20.53
C GLU A 169 17.88 27.71 20.75
N GLU A 170 18.76 27.76 19.73
CA GLU A 170 20.00 28.53 19.77
C GLU A 170 19.70 30.04 19.95
N LYS A 171 18.74 30.59 19.19
CA LYS A 171 18.30 31.99 19.31
C LYS A 171 17.69 32.30 20.68
N MET A 172 16.88 31.40 21.22
CA MET A 172 16.32 31.56 22.58
C MET A 172 17.44 31.52 23.64
N ARG A 173 18.43 30.63 23.49
CA ARG A 173 19.59 30.55 24.38
C ARG A 173 20.42 31.83 24.35
N GLU A 174 20.66 32.42 23.18
CA GLU A 174 21.38 33.70 23.06
C GLU A 174 20.69 34.84 23.80
N ILE A 175 19.36 34.93 23.71
CA ILE A 175 18.57 35.94 24.43
C ILE A 175 18.66 35.72 25.95
N SER A 176 18.53 34.47 26.39
CA SER A 176 18.67 34.11 27.79
C SER A 176 20.06 34.50 28.33
N LEU A 177 21.13 34.21 27.58
CA LEU A 177 22.49 34.61 27.94
C LEU A 177 22.66 36.14 28.01
N LYS A 178 22.06 36.89 27.07
CA LYS A 178 22.05 38.37 27.11
C LYS A 178 21.29 38.92 28.33
N ALA A 179 20.22 38.25 28.76
CA ALA A 179 19.47 38.59 29.98
C ALA A 179 20.28 38.32 31.25
N VAL A 180 20.94 37.16 31.35
CA VAL A 180 21.76 36.78 32.52
C VAL A 180 23.00 37.65 32.66
N GLN A 181 23.59 38.11 31.57
CA GLN A 181 24.78 38.99 31.58
C GLN A 181 24.46 40.47 31.93
N GLY A 182 23.23 40.78 32.36
CA GLY A 182 22.84 42.14 32.75
C GLY A 182 22.80 43.15 31.61
N LYS A 183 22.85 42.69 30.34
CA LYS A 183 22.78 43.56 29.15
C LYS A 183 21.34 43.96 28.80
N PHE A 184 20.34 43.47 29.52
CA PHE A 184 19.01 44.08 29.56
C PHE A 184 19.01 45.29 30.49
N GLY A 185 19.81 46.31 30.15
CA GLY A 185 19.60 47.64 30.70
C GLY A 185 18.27 48.16 30.19
N ASN A 186 17.32 48.42 31.10
CA ASN A 186 16.10 49.21 30.88
C ASN A 186 15.57 49.24 29.44
N VAL A 187 14.80 48.22 29.05
CA VAL A 187 13.91 48.33 27.89
C VAL A 187 12.52 47.82 28.26
N GLY A 188 11.93 48.48 29.25
CA GLY A 188 10.48 48.64 29.27
C GLY A 188 10.11 49.58 28.13
N GLY A 189 9.80 49.03 26.95
CA GLY A 189 9.37 49.80 25.79
C GLY A 189 10.04 49.35 24.50
N GLN A 190 9.29 48.56 23.71
CA GLN A 190 9.51 48.34 22.28
C GLN A 190 10.92 47.85 21.88
N MET A 191 11.06 46.54 21.68
CA MET A 191 12.10 46.06 20.76
C MET A 191 11.79 46.62 19.36
N GLU A 192 12.56 47.61 18.93
CA GLU A 192 12.72 47.90 17.51
C GLU A 192 13.34 46.68 16.84
N LEU A 193 12.48 45.80 16.32
CA LEU A 193 12.83 44.84 15.30
C LEU A 193 13.14 45.64 14.02
N ASN A 194 14.35 46.16 13.91
CA ASN A 194 14.90 46.65 12.65
C ASN A 194 15.13 45.44 11.74
N MET A 195 14.06 44.98 11.10
CA MET A 195 14.13 44.09 9.95
C MET A 195 14.43 44.94 8.73
N ASN A 196 15.69 45.00 8.33
CA ASN A 196 16.03 45.37 6.96
C ASN A 196 15.71 44.15 6.07
N PHE A 197 14.83 44.39 5.10
CA PHE A 197 14.35 43.46 4.08
C PHE A 197 15.48 42.90 3.20
#